data_AF-A0A2D6UXD5-F1
#
_entry.id   AF-A0A2D6UXD5-F1
#
_cell.length_a   1.000
_cell.length_b   1.000
_cell.length_c   1.000
_cell.angle_alpha   90.00
_cell.angle_beta   90.00
_cell.angle_gamma   90.00
#
_symmetry.space_group_name_H-M   'P 1'
#
loop_
_entity.id
_entity.type
_entity.pdbx_description
1 polymer ?
#
loop_
_entity_poly.entity_id
_entity_poly.type
_entity_poly.pdbx_seq_one_letter_code
_entity_poly.pdbx_strand_id
1 'polypeptide(L)'
;MSDNHTLEKALPTALSPSSASTFSQCPQRWKFRYIDRLPDPPGRSALLGTFAHAVLEHLFQEEPESRTKEKAKSIASTLWPETDSDPDFIALGLDDQEKTAFKRDCMSAFNGVWE
;
A
#
# COMPACT_ATOMS: atom_id res chain seq x y z
N MET A 1 19.94 -19.34 -36.86
CA MET A 1 18.47 -19.42 -36.71
C MET A 1 18.18 -18.86 -35.34
N SER A 2 17.78 -17.60 -35.27
CA SER A 2 17.72 -16.84 -34.03
C SER A 2 16.51 -17.26 -33.20
N ASP A 3 16.75 -17.66 -31.96
CA ASP A 3 15.76 -18.01 -30.96
C ASP A 3 14.93 -16.77 -30.60
N ASN A 4 13.72 -16.70 -31.16
CA ASN A 4 12.79 -15.62 -30.91
C ASN A 4 11.93 -15.96 -29.68
N HIS A 5 12.54 -16.02 -28.49
CA HIS A 5 11.81 -16.13 -27.24
C HIS A 5 11.28 -14.76 -26.82
N THR A 6 10.34 -14.22 -27.59
CA THR A 6 9.45 -13.18 -27.06
C THR A 6 8.58 -13.88 -26.04
N LEU A 7 8.88 -13.68 -24.75
CA LEU A 7 8.05 -14.12 -23.63
C LEU A 7 6.61 -13.69 -23.91
N GLU A 8 5.77 -14.63 -24.33
CA GLU A 8 4.36 -14.41 -24.56
C GLU A 8 3.77 -13.98 -23.22
N LYS A 9 3.44 -12.70 -23.11
CA LYS A 9 3.01 -12.06 -21.86
C LYS A 9 1.64 -12.63 -21.50
N ALA A 10 1.64 -13.71 -20.72
CA ALA A 10 0.44 -14.48 -20.42
C ALA A 10 -0.68 -13.59 -19.86
N LEU A 11 -1.87 -13.69 -20.47
CA LEU A 11 -3.05 -12.97 -20.00
C LEU A 11 -3.42 -13.46 -18.59
N PRO A 12 -3.82 -12.55 -17.67
CA PRO A 12 -4.28 -12.96 -16.36
C PRO A 12 -5.54 -13.83 -16.50
N THR A 13 -5.55 -14.98 -15.82
CA THR A 13 -6.66 -15.94 -15.84
C THR A 13 -7.86 -15.51 -14.98
N ALA A 14 -7.68 -14.50 -14.13
CA ALA A 14 -8.72 -13.92 -13.29
C ALA A 14 -8.50 -12.41 -13.09
N LEU A 15 -9.58 -11.68 -12.81
CA LEU A 15 -9.56 -10.25 -12.48
C LEU A 15 -9.91 -10.06 -10.99
N SER A 16 -9.05 -9.36 -10.25
CA SER A 16 -9.44 -8.82 -8.93
C SER A 16 -10.44 -7.67 -9.10
N PRO A 17 -11.20 -7.29 -8.05
CA PRO A 17 -12.11 -6.15 -8.11
C PRO A 17 -11.44 -4.87 -8.63
N SER A 18 -10.25 -4.52 -8.12
CA SER A 18 -9.49 -3.35 -8.57
C SER A 18 -9.03 -3.47 -10.04
N SER A 19 -8.68 -4.67 -10.50
CA SER A 19 -8.30 -4.94 -11.89
C SER A 19 -9.51 -4.77 -12.82
N ALA A 20 -10.66 -5.37 -12.46
CA ALA A 20 -11.90 -5.24 -13.20
C ALA A 20 -12.36 -3.77 -13.29
N SER A 21 -12.35 -3.03 -12.17
CA SER A 21 -12.67 -1.61 -12.17
C SER A 21 -11.73 -0.79 -13.05
N THR A 22 -10.43 -1.11 -13.07
CA THR A 22 -9.46 -0.43 -13.94
C THR A 22 -9.77 -0.68 -15.41
N PHE A 23 -10.11 -1.91 -15.79
CA PHE A 23 -10.50 -2.24 -17.17
C PHE A 23 -11.77 -1.48 -17.58
N SER A 24 -12.81 -1.51 -16.74
CA SER A 24 -14.07 -0.80 -17.00
C SER A 24 -13.90 0.71 -17.13
N GLN A 25 -12.96 1.31 -16.38
CA GLN A 25 -12.66 2.75 -16.47
C GLN A 25 -11.82 3.10 -17.70
N CYS A 26 -10.75 2.34 -17.96
CA CYS A 26 -9.84 2.57 -19.08
C CYS A 26 -9.09 1.28 -19.46
N PRO A 27 -9.51 0.58 -20.53
CA PRO A 27 -8.88 -0.66 -20.97
C PRO A 27 -7.39 -0.52 -21.29
N GLN A 28 -6.96 0.64 -21.80
CA GLN A 28 -5.55 0.88 -22.12
C GLN A 28 -4.70 1.01 -20.84
N ARG A 29 -5.19 1.71 -19.82
CA ARG A 29 -4.51 1.79 -18.52
C ARG A 29 -4.42 0.41 -17.87
N TRP A 30 -5.47 -0.40 -17.99
CA TRP A 30 -5.46 -1.78 -17.55
C TRP A 30 -4.40 -2.61 -18.28
N LYS A 31 -4.31 -2.51 -19.61
CA LYS A 31 -3.27 -3.19 -20.41
C LYS A 31 -1.88 -2.80 -19.94
N PHE A 32 -1.60 -1.49 -19.82
CA PHE A 32 -0.29 -1.01 -19.36
C PHE A 32 0.10 -1.57 -17.98
N ARG A 33 -0.86 -1.64 -17.06
CA ARG A 33 -0.62 -2.09 -15.69
C ARG A 33 -0.55 -3.60 -15.53
N TYR A 34 -1.52 -4.33 -16.04
CA TYR A 34 -1.69 -5.77 -15.76
C TYR A 34 -1.12 -6.66 -16.86
N ILE A 35 -1.18 -6.21 -18.12
CA ILE A 35 -0.53 -6.90 -19.23
C ILE A 35 0.91 -6.45 -19.28
N ASP A 36 1.20 -5.21 -19.69
CA ASP A 36 2.54 -4.70 -19.98
C ASP A 36 3.41 -4.51 -18.72
N ARG A 37 2.80 -4.45 -17.52
CA ARG A 37 3.49 -4.33 -16.23
C ARG A 37 4.52 -3.20 -16.23
N LEU A 38 4.13 -2.07 -16.81
CA LEU A 38 4.94 -0.86 -16.75
C LEU A 38 5.09 -0.43 -15.28
N PRO A 39 6.25 0.16 -14.89
CA PRO A 39 6.43 0.69 -13.54
C PRO A 39 5.32 1.71 -13.21
N ASP A 40 4.71 1.54 -12.05
CA ASP A 40 3.65 2.43 -11.54
C ASP A 40 3.88 2.61 -10.03
N PRO A 41 4.77 3.56 -9.66
CA PRO A 41 5.13 3.78 -8.26
C PRO A 41 3.90 4.12 -7.41
N PRO A 42 3.81 3.62 -6.17
CA PRO A 42 2.64 3.85 -5.35
C PRO A 42 2.54 5.33 -4.94
N GLY A 43 1.34 5.90 -5.09
CA GLY A 43 1.05 7.22 -4.56
C GLY A 43 0.89 7.21 -3.03
N ARG A 44 0.88 8.40 -2.42
CA ARG A 44 0.71 8.60 -0.96
C ARG A 44 -0.40 7.75 -0.35
N SER A 45 -1.57 7.69 -0.98
CA SER A 45 -2.71 6.93 -0.45
C SER A 45 -2.46 5.42 -0.41
N ALA A 46 -1.74 4.87 -1.39
CA ALA A 46 -1.40 3.46 -1.41
C ALA A 46 -0.42 3.12 -0.28
N LEU A 47 0.63 3.93 -0.13
CA LEU A 47 1.61 3.78 0.96
C LEU A 47 0.98 3.98 2.35
N LEU A 48 0.03 4.92 2.47
CA LEU A 48 -0.72 5.11 3.71
C LEU A 48 -1.52 3.86 4.09
N GLY A 49 -2.17 3.23 3.11
CA GLY A 49 -2.88 1.98 3.30
C GLY A 49 -1.95 0.84 3.72
N THR A 50 -0.79 0.71 3.07
CA THR A 50 0.24 -0.27 3.45
C THR A 50 0.68 -0.09 4.89
N PHE A 51 1.04 1.13 5.29
CA PHE A 51 1.46 1.42 6.65
C PHE A 51 0.34 1.17 7.67
N ALA A 52 -0.88 1.60 7.37
CA ALA A 52 -2.03 1.38 8.25
C ALA A 52 -2.35 -0.12 8.42
N HIS A 53 -2.29 -0.91 7.35
CA HIS A 53 -2.48 -2.36 7.40
C HIS A 53 -1.40 -3.04 8.23
N ALA A 54 -0.13 -2.66 8.07
CA ALA A 54 0.96 -3.22 8.88
C ALA A 54 0.73 -2.97 10.37
N VAL A 55 0.33 -1.75 10.77
CA VAL A 55 0.00 -1.44 12.16
C VAL A 55 -1.15 -2.32 12.68
N LEU A 56 -2.22 -2.47 11.90
CA LEU A 56 -3.36 -3.32 12.29
C LEU A 56 -2.98 -4.79 12.37
N GLU A 57 -2.21 -5.31 11.42
CA GLU A 57 -1.76 -6.69 11.40
C GLU A 57 -1.00 -7.02 12.68
N HIS A 58 -0.02 -6.20 13.06
CA HIS A 58 0.72 -6.35 14.32
C HIS A 58 -0.18 -6.20 15.55
N LEU A 59 -1.12 -5.24 15.54
CA LEU A 59 -2.05 -5.04 16.64
C LEU A 59 -2.93 -6.27 16.86
N PHE A 60 -3.42 -6.89 15.78
CA PHE A 60 -4.31 -8.05 15.86
C PHE A 60 -3.59 -9.37 16.17
N GLN A 61 -2.25 -9.41 16.15
CA GLN A 61 -1.48 -10.51 16.75
C GLN A 61 -1.45 -10.46 18.29
N GLU A 62 -1.77 -9.31 18.90
CA GLU A 62 -1.83 -9.19 20.36
C GLU A 62 -3.14 -9.79 20.91
N GLU A 63 -3.11 -10.11 22.21
CA GLU A 63 -4.31 -10.51 22.95
C GLU A 63 -5.40 -9.42 22.87
N PRO A 64 -6.70 -9.79 22.81
CA PRO A 64 -7.80 -8.84 22.63
C PRO A 64 -7.76 -7.63 23.58
N GLU A 65 -7.42 -7.84 24.85
CA GLU A 65 -7.35 -6.81 25.89
C GLU A 65 -6.20 -5.81 25.65
N SER A 66 -5.19 -6.23 24.90
CA SER A 66 -4.01 -5.41 24.54
C SER A 66 -4.20 -4.61 23.26
N ARG A 67 -5.31 -4.80 22.52
CA ARG A 67 -5.60 -4.12 21.26
C ARG A 67 -6.14 -2.72 21.51
N THR A 68 -5.34 -1.87 22.13
CA THR A 68 -5.71 -0.50 22.50
C THR A 68 -5.16 0.52 21.52
N LYS A 69 -5.71 1.74 21.55
CA LYS A 69 -5.22 2.87 20.76
C LYS A 69 -3.76 3.20 21.09
N GLU A 70 -3.39 3.08 22.36
CA GLU A 70 -2.04 3.31 22.86
C GLU A 70 -1.06 2.26 22.31
N LYS A 71 -1.47 0.98 22.30
CA LYS A 71 -0.67 -0.09 21.69
C LYS A 71 -0.51 0.16 20.18
N ALA A 72 -1.56 0.52 19.46
CA ALA A 72 -1.50 0.84 18.04
C ALA A 72 -0.51 1.99 17.73
N LYS A 73 -0.49 3.05 18.55
CA LYS A 73 0.50 4.14 18.42
C LYS A 73 1.93 3.66 18.66
N SER A 74 2.12 2.78 19.64
CA SER A 74 3.44 2.20 19.94
C SER A 74 3.95 1.35 18.77
N ILE A 75 3.08 0.51 18.21
CA ILE A 75 3.37 -0.29 17.02
C ILE A 75 3.70 0.61 15.82
N ALA A 76 2.87 1.62 15.54
CA ALA A 76 3.12 2.57 14.46
C ALA A 76 4.46 3.28 14.60
N SER A 77 4.84 3.66 15.83
CA SER A 77 6.14 4.27 16.09
C SER A 77 7.30 3.30 15.86
N THR A 78 7.09 2.02 16.16
CA THR A 78 8.07 0.93 15.94
C THR A 78 8.25 0.63 14.47
N LEU A 79 7.17 0.62 13.68
CA LEU A 79 7.20 0.34 12.24
C LEU A 79 7.64 1.55 11.40
N TRP A 80 7.54 2.77 11.94
CA TRP A 80 7.84 3.99 11.18
C TRP A 80 9.22 4.01 10.51
N PRO A 81 10.33 3.62 11.17
CA PRO A 81 11.65 3.68 10.55
C PRO A 81 11.75 2.89 9.24
N GLU A 82 11.05 1.75 9.16
CA GLU A 82 10.99 0.95 7.93
C GLU A 82 10.30 1.74 6.81
N THR A 83 9.10 2.29 7.08
CA THR A 83 8.36 3.11 6.12
C THR A 83 9.12 4.38 5.71
N ASP A 84 9.78 5.07 6.64
CA ASP A 84 10.51 6.31 6.36
C ASP A 84 11.78 6.08 5.53
N SER A 85 12.34 4.86 5.59
CA SER A 85 13.48 4.42 4.81
C SER A 85 13.11 3.77 3.47
N ASP A 86 11.83 3.54 3.22
CA ASP A 86 11.32 2.90 2.01
C ASP A 86 11.57 3.82 0.78
N PRO A 87 12.19 3.32 -0.32
CA PRO A 87 12.45 4.11 -1.51
C PRO A 87 11.20 4.74 -2.16
N ASP A 88 10.07 4.05 -2.16
CA ASP A 88 8.80 4.56 -2.70
C ASP A 88 8.24 5.67 -1.80
N PHE A 89 8.42 5.55 -0.49
CA PHE A 89 8.04 6.61 0.46
C PHE A 89 8.95 7.84 0.32
N ILE A 90 10.27 7.64 0.21
CA ILE A 90 11.23 8.71 -0.05
C ILE A 90 10.91 9.43 -1.37
N ALA A 91 10.50 8.69 -2.40
CA ALA A 91 10.14 9.22 -3.70
C ALA A 91 8.91 10.15 -3.68
N LEU A 92 8.08 10.10 -2.62
CA LEU A 92 7.01 11.09 -2.43
C LEU A 92 7.54 12.49 -2.14
N GLY A 93 8.79 12.62 -1.67
CA GLY A 93 9.43 13.91 -1.42
C GLY A 93 8.81 14.71 -0.27
N LEU A 94 8.20 14.02 0.72
CA LEU A 94 7.49 14.67 1.82
C LEU A 94 8.45 15.35 2.80
N ASP A 95 8.11 16.56 3.22
CA ASP A 95 8.80 17.25 4.31
C ASP A 95 8.39 16.69 5.70
N ASP A 96 9.03 17.17 6.77
CA ASP A 96 8.76 16.70 8.13
C ASP A 96 7.31 16.98 8.60
N GLN A 97 6.70 18.08 8.13
CA GLN A 97 5.32 18.42 8.45
C GLN A 97 4.36 17.46 7.73
N GLU A 98 4.63 17.15 6.47
CA GLU A 98 3.86 16.22 5.65
C GLU A 98 4.00 14.77 6.14
N LYS A 99 5.20 14.35 6.59
CA LYS A 99 5.41 13.06 7.26
C LYS A 99 4.64 12.97 8.57
N THR A 100 4.61 14.05 9.34
CA THR A 100 3.80 14.13 10.56
C THR A 100 2.31 14.02 10.24
N ALA A 101 1.86 14.71 9.18
CA ALA A 101 0.49 14.59 8.69
C ALA A 101 0.16 13.17 8.21
N PHE A 102 1.10 12.49 7.54
CA PHE A 102 0.94 11.11 7.11
C PHE A 102 0.70 10.15 8.29
N LYS A 103 1.50 10.25 9.35
CA LYS A 103 1.29 9.48 10.59
C LYS A 103 -0.07 9.77 11.23
N ARG A 104 -0.47 11.04 11.28
CA ARG A 104 -1.77 11.46 11.82
C ARG A 104 -2.92 10.89 11.00
N ASP A 105 -2.82 10.94 9.67
CA ASP A 105 -3.83 10.39 8.76
C ASP A 105 -3.94 8.87 8.93
N CYS A 106 -2.81 8.17 9.11
CA CYS A 106 -2.81 6.73 9.44
C CYS A 106 -3.61 6.45 10.71
N MET A 107 -3.37 7.21 11.78
CA MET A 107 -4.10 7.01 13.04
C MET A 107 -5.59 7.37 12.92
N SER A 108 -5.94 8.33 12.07
CA SER A 108 -7.34 8.69 11.81
C SER A 108 -8.12 7.56 11.13
N ALA A 109 -7.44 6.72 10.34
CA ALA A 109 -8.04 5.55 9.71
C ALA A 109 -8.53 4.51 10.73
N PHE A 110 -8.06 4.56 11.97
CA PHE A 110 -8.45 3.64 13.04
C PHE A 110 -9.53 4.19 13.98
N ASN A 111 -10.05 5.40 13.75
CA ASN A 111 -10.97 6.04 14.69
C ASN A 111 -12.21 5.17 15.01
N GLY A 112 -12.77 4.46 14.03
CA GLY A 112 -13.92 3.58 14.23
C GLY A 112 -13.62 2.20 14.82
N VAL A 113 -12.36 1.88 15.18
CA VAL A 113 -11.99 0.57 15.75
C VAL A 113 -12.37 0.48 17.23
N TRP A 114 -12.44 1.62 17.93
CA TRP A 114 -12.67 1.69 19.38
C TRP A 114 -13.87 2.58 19.76
N GLU A 115 -14.71 2.93 18.79
CA GLU A 115 -16.04 3.52 19.03
C GLU A 115 -17.05 2.40 19.33
#